data_AF-A0A7J7MK62-F1
#
_entry.id   AF-A0A7J7MK62-F1
#
_cell.length_a   1.000
_cell.length_b   1.000
_cell.length_c   1.000
_cell.angle_alpha   90.00
_cell.angle_beta   90.00
_cell.angle_gamma   90.00
#
_symmetry.space_group_name_H-M   'P 1'
#
loop_
_entity.id
_entity.type
_entity.pdbx_description
1 polymer ?
#
loop_
_entity_poly.entity_id
_entity_poly.type
_entity_poly.pdbx_seq_one_letter_code
_entity_poly.pdbx_strand_id
1 'polypeptide(L)'
;MLSRISIRCLSTTASSSPRPWLFVGLGNPGDKFQGTRHNVGFDMIDAFAESQGISMDTAHCKAFFGQGVIGDVPVLLAKPQTYMNLSGESVSHNILLT
;
A
#
# COMPACT_ATOMS: atom_id res chain seq x y z
N MET A 1 -26.39 -33.08 -43.15
CA MET A 1 -27.33 -32.68 -42.09
C MET A 1 -26.58 -31.74 -41.15
N LEU A 2 -26.84 -30.43 -41.23
CA LEU A 2 -26.08 -29.37 -40.56
C LEU A 2 -26.40 -29.32 -39.06
N SER A 3 -25.41 -29.55 -38.21
CA SER A 3 -25.49 -29.29 -36.77
C SER A 3 -25.22 -27.81 -36.51
N ARG A 4 -26.25 -27.09 -36.04
CA ARG A 4 -26.19 -25.69 -35.61
C ARG A 4 -25.38 -25.61 -34.31
N ILE A 5 -24.14 -25.12 -34.38
CA ILE A 5 -23.38 -24.74 -33.18
C ILE A 5 -23.91 -23.38 -32.72
N SER A 6 -24.59 -23.41 -31.57
CA SER A 6 -25.07 -22.23 -30.85
C SER A 6 -23.88 -21.45 -30.30
N ILE A 7 -23.59 -20.29 -30.88
CA ILE A 7 -22.66 -19.31 -30.33
C ILE A 7 -23.32 -18.73 -29.07
N ARG A 8 -23.04 -19.33 -27.91
CA ARG A 8 -23.30 -18.67 -26.63
C ARG A 8 -22.36 -17.47 -26.54
N CYS A 9 -22.94 -16.29 -26.68
CA CYS A 9 -22.33 -15.04 -26.26
C CYS A 9 -22.01 -15.16 -24.77
N LEU A 10 -20.74 -15.45 -24.45
CA LEU A 10 -20.23 -15.37 -23.09
C LEU A 10 -20.08 -13.88 -22.77
N SER A 11 -21.10 -13.30 -22.13
CA SER A 11 -20.97 -12.00 -21.49
C SER A 11 -19.93 -12.15 -20.38
N THR A 12 -18.70 -11.72 -20.64
CA THR A 12 -17.66 -11.60 -19.62
C THR A 12 -18.07 -10.48 -18.66
N THR A 13 -18.77 -10.81 -17.57
CA THR A 13 -18.78 -9.94 -16.40
C THR A 13 -17.37 -9.99 -15.84
N ALA A 14 -16.54 -9.01 -16.20
CA ALA A 14 -15.22 -8.85 -15.62
C ALA A 14 -15.40 -8.56 -14.13
N SER A 15 -15.29 -9.59 -13.30
CA SER A 15 -15.10 -9.45 -11.85
C SER A 15 -13.71 -8.84 -11.63
N SER A 16 -13.62 -7.51 -11.60
CA SER A 16 -12.39 -6.84 -11.21
C SER A 16 -12.21 -6.99 -9.71
N SER A 17 -11.38 -7.94 -9.28
CA SER A 17 -10.93 -8.01 -7.89
C SER A 17 -10.38 -6.65 -7.47
N PRO A 18 -10.80 -6.08 -6.32
CA PRO A 18 -10.27 -4.80 -5.85
C PRO A 18 -8.74 -4.88 -5.77
N ARG A 19 -8.05 -3.99 -6.48
CA ARG A 19 -6.59 -3.92 -6.42
C ARG A 19 -6.17 -3.16 -5.16
N PRO A 20 -5.31 -3.73 -4.32
CA PRO A 20 -4.84 -3.02 -3.14
C PRO A 20 -3.99 -1.81 -3.54
N TRP A 21 -4.08 -0.73 -2.77
CA TRP A 21 -3.19 0.42 -2.90
C TRP A 21 -2.11 0.37 -1.84
N LEU A 22 -0.90 0.79 -2.22
CA LEU A 22 0.21 0.99 -1.30
C LEU A 22 0.55 2.48 -1.24
N PHE A 23 0.40 3.09 -0.07
CA PHE A 23 0.86 4.44 0.20
C PHE A 23 2.17 4.36 0.97
N VAL A 24 3.22 4.96 0.42
CA VAL A 24 4.56 4.99 1.04
C VAL A 24 4.89 6.42 1.42
N GLY A 25 5.05 6.66 2.71
CA GLY A 25 5.58 7.91 3.24
C GLY A 25 7.09 7.83 3.26
N LEU A 26 7.77 8.68 2.49
CA LEU A 26 9.22 8.77 2.53
C LEU A 26 9.68 9.77 3.60
N GLY A 27 10.72 9.41 4.33
CA GLY A 27 11.29 10.20 5.42
C GLY A 27 12.52 9.51 6.02
N ASN A 28 13.13 10.16 7.01
CA ASN A 28 14.22 9.56 7.79
C ASN A 28 13.73 9.19 9.21
N PRO A 29 14.16 8.03 9.74
CA PRO A 29 13.80 7.61 11.10
C PRO A 29 14.59 8.36 12.17
N GLY A 30 13.96 8.57 13.32
CA GLY A 30 14.57 9.15 14.53
C GLY A 30 14.17 10.59 14.80
N ASP A 31 14.15 10.95 16.08
CA ASP A 31 13.59 12.22 16.60
C ASP A 31 14.20 13.48 15.97
N LYS A 32 15.49 13.41 15.60
CA LYS A 32 16.21 14.50 14.95
C LYS A 32 15.67 14.92 13.58
N PHE A 33 14.83 14.10 12.95
CA PHE A 33 14.24 14.39 11.64
C PHE A 33 12.74 14.74 11.70
N GLN A 34 12.12 14.65 12.88
CA GLN A 34 10.72 15.04 13.04
C GLN A 34 10.53 16.52 12.72
N GLY A 35 9.43 16.83 12.02
CA GLY A 35 9.09 18.20 11.60
C GLY A 35 10.00 18.81 10.52
N THR A 36 10.96 18.04 9.97
CA THR A 36 11.73 18.50 8.81
C THR A 36 10.89 18.37 7.54
N ARG A 37 11.09 19.27 6.57
CA ARG A 37 10.41 19.19 5.26
C ARG A 37 10.60 17.85 4.54
N HIS A 38 11.67 17.13 4.88
CA HIS A 38 12.01 15.84 4.32
C HIS A 38 11.19 14.68 4.90
N ASN A 39 10.57 14.88 6.06
CA ASN A 39 9.72 13.91 6.75
C ASN A 39 8.22 14.13 6.52
N VAL A 40 7.84 15.09 5.67
CA VAL A 40 6.42 15.37 5.35
C VAL A 40 5.68 14.12 4.83
N GLY A 41 6.40 13.19 4.20
CA GLY A 41 5.83 11.91 3.78
C GLY A 41 5.44 11.01 4.95
N PHE A 42 6.22 10.96 6.02
CA PHE A 42 5.83 10.26 7.26
C PHE A 42 4.65 10.95 7.93
N ASP A 43 4.71 12.28 8.05
CA ASP A 43 3.64 13.06 8.68
C ASP A 43 2.29 12.86 7.95
N MET A 44 2.32 12.78 6.61
CA MET A 44 1.14 12.51 5.79
C MET A 44 0.58 11.09 6.03
N ILE A 45 1.43 10.07 6.12
CA ILE A 45 0.98 8.71 6.43
C ILE A 45 0.38 8.63 7.84
N ASP A 46 1.00 9.30 8.82
CA ASP A 46 0.51 9.30 10.19
C ASP A 46 -0.87 9.99 10.31
N ALA A 47 -1.02 11.18 9.71
CA ALA A 47 -2.30 11.88 9.66
C ALA A 47 -3.37 11.07 8.91
N PHE A 48 -2.99 10.40 7.81
CA PHE A 48 -3.91 9.57 7.05
C PHE A 48 -4.35 8.35 7.86
N ALA A 49 -3.40 7.62 8.46
CA ALA A 49 -3.66 6.46 9.29
C ALA A 49 -4.60 6.80 10.45
N GLU A 50 -4.35 7.91 11.15
CA GLU A 50 -5.21 8.42 12.22
C GLU A 50 -6.63 8.73 11.71
N SER A 51 -6.75 9.43 10.57
CA SER A 51 -8.05 9.77 9.99
C SER A 51 -8.90 8.56 9.58
N GLN A 52 -8.26 7.43 9.26
CA GLN A 52 -8.90 6.19 8.84
C GLN A 52 -8.97 5.14 9.96
N GLY A 53 -8.43 5.42 11.16
CA GLY A 53 -8.36 4.47 12.26
C GLY A 53 -7.45 3.26 11.97
N ILE A 54 -6.42 3.43 11.15
CA ILE A 54 -5.47 2.37 10.77
C ILE A 54 -4.27 2.41 11.74
N SER A 55 -4.02 1.31 12.43
CA SER A 55 -2.83 1.16 13.28
C SER A 55 -1.58 0.91 12.44
N MET A 56 -0.48 1.59 12.78
CA MET A 56 0.86 1.41 12.18
C MET A 56 1.75 0.55 13.11
N ASP A 57 1.31 -0.66 13.42
CA ASP A 57 1.90 -1.53 14.45
C ASP A 57 2.82 -2.64 13.91
N THR A 58 2.77 -2.88 12.60
CA THR A 58 3.48 -3.99 11.98
C THR A 58 4.87 -3.55 11.54
N ALA A 59 5.92 -4.00 12.23
CA ALA A 59 7.30 -3.77 11.82
C ALA A 59 7.82 -4.94 10.96
N HIS A 60 8.13 -4.71 9.69
CA HIS A 60 8.67 -5.72 8.77
C HIS A 60 9.63 -5.07 7.75
N CYS A 61 10.57 -5.79 7.15
CA CYS A 61 11.48 -5.26 6.10
C CYS A 61 12.07 -3.85 6.34
N LYS A 62 12.43 -3.53 7.60
CA LYS A 62 12.91 -2.19 8.01
C LYS A 62 11.89 -1.07 7.72
N ALA A 63 10.59 -1.32 7.88
CA ALA A 63 9.51 -0.36 7.72
C ALA A 63 8.40 -0.63 8.74
N PHE A 64 7.65 0.42 9.09
CA PHE A 64 6.36 0.27 9.77
C PHE A 64 5.25 0.20 8.73
N PHE A 65 4.32 -0.70 8.94
CA PHE A 65 3.16 -0.91 8.10
C PHE A 65 1.87 -0.78 8.88
N GLY A 66 0.83 -0.36 8.18
CA GLY A 66 -0.55 -0.39 8.64
C GLY A 66 -1.44 -0.88 7.50
N GLN A 67 -2.46 -1.67 7.83
CA GLN A 67 -3.38 -2.24 6.86
C GLN A 67 -4.80 -1.82 7.20
N GLY A 68 -5.58 -1.50 6.18
CA GLY A 68 -6.98 -1.14 6.32
C GLY A 68 -7.76 -1.29 5.04
N VAL A 69 -9.03 -0.92 5.09
CA VAL A 69 -9.92 -0.89 3.92
C VAL A 69 -10.62 0.47 3.92
N ILE A 70 -10.60 1.15 2.78
CA ILE A 70 -11.26 2.44 2.58
C ILE A 70 -12.38 2.22 1.57
N GLY A 71 -13.63 2.30 2.03
CA GLY A 71 -14.77 1.81 1.25
C GLY A 71 -14.64 0.31 1.02
N ASP A 72 -14.49 -0.10 -0.25
CA ASP A 72 -14.28 -1.51 -0.65
C ASP A 72 -12.85 -1.77 -1.17
N VAL A 73 -11.92 -0.85 -0.93
CA VAL A 73 -10.56 -0.90 -1.47
C VAL A 73 -9.56 -1.21 -0.36
N PRO A 74 -8.82 -2.32 -0.44
CA PRO A 74 -7.74 -2.62 0.50
C PRO A 74 -6.60 -1.61 0.36
N VAL A 75 -6.05 -1.17 1.49
CA VAL A 75 -4.97 -0.19 1.56
C VAL A 75 -3.87 -0.65 2.51
N LEU A 76 -2.63 -0.55 2.03
CA LEU A 76 -1.42 -0.76 2.81
C LEU A 76 -0.69 0.59 2.94
N LEU A 77 -0.34 0.95 4.16
CA LEU A 77 0.47 2.12 4.49
C LEU A 77 1.88 1.65 4.86
N ALA A 78 2.90 2.37 4.44
CA ALA A 78 4.30 2.04 4.73
C ALA A 78 5.12 3.29 5.10
N LYS A 79 5.91 3.19 6.17
CA LYS A 79 6.94 4.16 6.57
C LYS A 79 8.30 3.44 6.67
N PRO A 80 9.10 3.43 5.58
CA PRO A 80 10.44 2.86 5.59
C PRO A 80 11.32 3.45 6.68
N GLN A 81 11.76 2.64 7.64
CA GLN A 81 12.74 2.99 8.68
C GLN A 81 14.19 2.91 8.14
N THR A 82 14.36 3.24 6.85
CA THR A 82 15.66 3.39 6.21
C THR A 82 15.95 4.87 6.04
N TYR A 83 17.22 5.26 6.04
CA TYR A 83 17.58 6.62 5.65
C TYR A 83 17.11 6.85 4.20
N MET A 84 16.68 8.07 3.86
CA MET A 84 16.04 8.40 2.59
C MET A 84 16.87 7.95 1.37
N ASN A 85 18.20 7.99 1.49
CA ASN A 85 19.15 7.56 0.47
C ASN A 85 19.17 6.03 0.22
N LEU A 86 18.56 5.25 1.11
CA LEU A 86 18.43 3.78 1.05
C LEU A 86 16.96 3.33 1.01
N SER A 87 16.01 4.26 0.86
CA SER A 87 14.57 3.94 0.81
C SER A 87 14.22 2.90 -0.27
N GLY A 88 14.98 2.85 -1.35
CA GLY A 88 14.89 1.82 -2.38
C GLY A 88 15.12 0.39 -1.88
N GLU A 89 15.95 0.16 -0.86
CA GLU A 89 16.14 -1.20 -0.29
C GLU A 89 14.92 -1.70 0.47
N SER A 90 14.13 -0.80 1.07
CA SER A 90 12.90 -1.13 1.79
C SER A 90 11.73 -1.33 0.84
N VAL A 91 11.66 -0.55 -0.25
CA VAL A 91 10.59 -0.64 -1.26
C VAL A 91 10.81 -1.80 -2.25
N SER A 92 12.06 -2.14 -2.59
CA SER A 92 12.35 -3.27 -3.49
C SER A 92 12.24 -4.64 -2.84
N HIS A 93 12.30 -4.76 -1.52
CA HIS A 93 12.11 -6.03 -0.83
C HIS A 93 10.62 -6.37 -0.71
N ASN A 94 10.06 -6.91 -1.80
CA ASN A 94 8.86 -7.74 -1.84
C ASN A 94 7.80 -7.42 -0.78
N ILE A 95 7.31 -6.17 -0.78
CA ILE A 95 6.22 -5.71 0.11
C ILE A 95 4.87 -6.38 -0.22
N LEU A 96 4.79 -7.16 -1.31
CA LEU A 96 3.55 -7.71 -1.85
C LEU A 96 3.40 -9.24 -1.73
N LEU A 97 4.25 -9.95 -0.97
CA LEU A 97 4.09 -11.40 -0.79
C LEU A 97 4.20 -11.81 0.68
N THR A 98 3.11 -11.70 1.43
CA THR A 98 2.49 -12.82 2.18
C THR A 98 1.03 -12.49 2.46
#